data_AF-A0A952LM87-F1
#
_entry.id   AF-A0A952LM87-F1
#
_cell.length_a   1.000
_cell.length_b   1.000
_cell.length_c   1.000
_cell.angle_alpha   90.00
_cell.angle_beta   90.00
_cell.angle_gamma   90.00
#
_symmetry.space_group_name_H-M   'P 1'
#
loop_
_entity.id
_entity.type
_entity.pdbx_description
1 polymer ?
#
loop_
_entity_poly.entity_id
_entity_poly.type
_entity_poly.pdbx_seq_one_letter_code
_entity_poly.pdbx_strand_id
1 'polypeptide(L)' 'MEVFIQLETSIIHFGNIATTMMQCKKMEVENTLAKALSNRILRYKIEDLNLKLEGYDETLMVFQKIDKK' A
#
# COMPACT_ATOMS: atom_id res chain seq x y z
N MET A 1 10.80 6.87 -13.22
CA MET A 1 11.06 6.43 -11.85
C MET A 1 10.29 5.12 -11.69
N GLU A 2 10.99 3.99 -11.66
CA GLU A 2 10.38 2.67 -11.63
C GLU A 2 10.15 2.24 -10.19
N VAL A 3 8.94 1.81 -9.85
CA VAL A 3 8.60 1.30 -8.52
C VAL A 3 8.91 -0.20 -8.50
N PHE A 4 9.94 -0.58 -7.76
CA PHE A 4 10.27 -1.98 -7.53
C PHE A 4 9.44 -2.53 -6.37
N ILE A 5 8.75 -3.65 -6.61
CA ILE A 5 8.00 -4.39 -5.59
C ILE A 5 8.70 -5.73 -5.43
N GLN A 6 9.28 -5.98 -4.25
CA GLN A 6 9.95 -7.23 -3.91
C GLN A 6 9.08 -8.01 -2.91
N LEU A 7 8.75 -9.25 -3.27
CA LEU A 7 7.92 -10.16 -2.48
C LEU A 7 8.82 -11.19 -1.81
N GLU A 8 9.04 -11.06 -0.50
CA GLU A 8 9.81 -12.02 0.29
C GLU A 8 8.98 -12.49 1.46
N THR A 9 8.75 -13.80 1.60
CA THR A 9 8.28 -14.42 2.86
C THR A 9 7.15 -13.68 3.60
N SER A 10 6.05 -13.35 2.91
CA SER A 10 4.90 -12.58 3.45
C SER A 10 5.18 -11.10 3.77
N ILE A 11 6.22 -10.53 3.18
CA ILE A 11 6.60 -9.12 3.25
C ILE A 11 6.56 -8.51 1.84
N ILE A 12 5.96 -7.32 1.75
CA ILE A 12 6.02 -6.45 0.59
C ILE A 12 6.90 -5.27 0.96
N HIS A 13 7.93 -5.06 0.14
CA HIS A 13 8.74 -3.84 0.17
C HIS A 13 8.35 -2.95 -1.00
N PHE A 14 7.99 -1.71 -0.68
CA PHE A 14 7.87 -0.66 -1.68
C PHE A 14 9.18 0.13 -1.72
N GLY A 15 9.72 0.30 -2.93
CA GLY A 15 10.87 1.19 -3.15
C GLY A 15 10.49 2.67 -2.99
N ASN A 16 11.14 3.55 -3.75
CA ASN A 16 10.78 4.96 -3.76
C ASN A 16 9.41 5.16 -4.41
N ILE A 17 8.38 5.39 -3.60
CA ILE A 17 7.04 5.73 -4.06
C ILE A 17 7.03 7.21 -4.46
N ALA A 18 6.50 7.47 -5.64
CA ALA A 18 6.26 8.82 -6.12
C ALA A 18 4.74 9.05 -6.25
N THR A 19 4.28 10.23 -5.84
CA THR A 19 2.90 10.69 -6.02
C THR A 19 2.87 11.97 -6.85
N THR A 20 1.74 12.23 -7.51
CA THR A 20 1.52 13.45 -8.28
C THR A 20 0.60 14.39 -7.51
N MET A 21 0.90 15.69 -7.45
CA MET A 21 0.07 16.67 -6.73
C MET A 21 -1.18 17.08 -7.52
N MET A 22 -2.05 16.11 -7.82
CA MET A 22 -3.35 16.39 -8.43
C MET A 22 -4.35 16.84 -7.36
N GLN A 23 -5.13 17.86 -7.66
CA GLN A 23 -6.05 18.45 -6.70
C GLN A 23 -7.38 17.69 -6.67
N CYS A 24 -7.48 16.70 -5.78
CA CYS A 24 -8.74 16.00 -5.47
C CYS A 24 -9.39 16.58 -4.21
N LYS A 25 -10.72 16.51 -4.09
CA LYS A 25 -11.46 16.97 -2.89
C LYS A 25 -11.01 16.29 -1.59
N LYS A 26 -10.32 15.15 -1.65
CA LYS A 26 -9.84 14.37 -0.50
C LYS A 26 -8.34 14.05 -0.59
N MET A 27 -7.49 15.08 -0.71
CA MET A 27 -6.03 14.91 -0.71
C MET A 27 -5.48 14.27 0.58
N GLU A 28 -6.19 14.39 1.71
CA GLU A 28 -5.79 13.80 3.00
C GLU A 28 -5.66 12.28 2.94
N VAL A 29 -6.51 11.61 2.15
CA VAL A 29 -6.49 10.15 1.99
C VAL A 29 -5.25 9.72 1.21
N GLU A 30 -4.90 10.44 0.15
CA GLU A 30 -3.69 10.17 -0.64
C GLU A 30 -2.43 10.35 0.22
N ASN A 31 -2.35 11.43 1.00
CA ASN A 31 -1.23 11.66 1.92
C ASN A 31 -1.10 10.57 2.98
N THR A 32 -2.23 10.10 3.52
CA THR A 32 -2.24 9.02 4.52
C THR A 32 -1.77 7.71 3.90
N LEU A 33 -2.27 7.38 2.71
CA LEU A 33 -1.85 6.18 1.97
C LEU A 33 -0.36 6.24 1.61
N ALA A 34 0.12 7.38 1.09
CA ALA A 34 1.51 7.56 0.74
C ALA A 34 2.43 7.37 1.95
N LYS A 35 2.07 7.94 3.11
CA LYS A 35 2.81 7.74 4.37
C LYS A 35 2.81 6.27 4.80
N ALA A 36 1.66 5.60 4.77
CA ALA A 36 1.55 4.19 5.15
C ALA A 36 2.39 3.27 4.25
N LEU A 37 2.39 3.52 2.93
CA LEU A 37 3.20 2.75 1.98
C LEU A 37 4.69 3.12 2.01
N SER A 38 5.03 4.30 2.53
CA SER A 38 6.42 4.69 2.78
C SER A 38 7.07 3.89 3.91
N ASN A 39 6.28 3.17 4.72
CA ASN A 39 6.82 2.20 5.65
C ASN A 39 7.54 1.11 4.87
N ARG A 40 8.86 1.00 5.11
CA ARG A 40 9.77 0.21 4.27
C ARG A 40 9.49 -1.30 4.26
N ILE A 41 8.70 -1.79 5.21
CA ILE A 41 8.44 -3.21 5.42
C ILE A 41 6.98 -3.32 5.81
N LEU A 42 6.17 -3.90 4.93
CA LEU A 42 4.77 -4.20 5.20
C LEU A 42 4.58 -5.71 5.15
N ARG A 43 3.99 -6.28 6.19
CA ARG A 43 3.57 -7.68 6.14
C ARG A 43 2.29 -7.76 5.32
N TYR A 44 2.21 -8.71 4.40
CA TYR A 44 0.99 -8.90 3.63
C TYR A 44 0.34 -10.25 3.95
N LYS A 45 -0.99 -10.25 3.89
CA LYS A 45 -1.80 -11.45 4.01
C LYS A 45 -2.93 -11.39 3.01
N ILE A 46 -3.23 -12.51 2.37
CA ILE A 46 -4.37 -12.63 1.46
C ILE A 46 -5.39 -13.56 2.11
N GLU A 47 -6.58 -13.03 2.41
CA GLU A 47 -7.68 -13.76 3.04
C GLU A 47 -9.01 -13.27 2.50
N ASP A 48 -9.94 -14.18 2.21
CA ASP A 48 -11.30 -13.84 1.77
C ASP A 48 -11.35 -12.84 0.61
N LEU A 49 -10.46 -13.01 -0.38
CA LEU A 49 -10.29 -12.09 -1.52
C LEU A 49 -9.88 -10.66 -1.13
N ASN A 50 -9.31 -10.48 0.06
CA ASN A 50 -8.74 -9.22 0.52
C ASN A 50 -7.22 -9.34 0.66
N LEU A 51 -6.51 -8.33 0.21
CA LEU A 51 -5.11 -8.09 0.54
C LEU A 51 -5.05 -7.21 1.79
N LYS A 52 -4.51 -7.74 2.88
CA LYS A 52 -4.21 -7.00 4.10
C LYS A 52 -2.73 -6.63 4.09
N LEU A 53 -2.41 -5.37 4.34
CA LEU A 53 -1.05 -4.87 4.56
C LEU A 53 -0.95 -4.32 5.98
N GLU A 54 -0.03 -4.87 6.75
CA GLU A 54 0.23 -4.53 8.15
C GLU A 54 1.59 -3.83 8.26
N GLY A 55 1.57 -2.60 8.77
CA GLY A 55 2.75 -1.85 9.16
C GLY A 55 3.17 -2.13 10.61
N TYR A 56 4.42 -1.83 10.92
CA TYR A 56 4.94 -1.91 12.29
C TYR A 56 4.32 -0.91 13.27
N ASP A 57 3.72 0.15 12.74
CA ASP A 57 3.04 1.23 13.46
C ASP A 57 1.55 0.93 13.71
N GLU A 58 1.16 -0.35 13.66
CA GLU A 58 -0.22 -0.82 13.76
C GLU A 58 -1.13 -0.36 12.60
N THR A 59 -0.58 0.26 11.55
CA THR A 59 -1.34 0.60 10.35
C THR A 59 -1.81 -0.67 9.66
N LEU A 60 -3.13 -0.81 9.49
CA LEU A 60 -3.76 -1.88 8.72
C LEU A 60 -4.45 -1.31 7.48
N MET A 61 -4.01 -1.72 6.30
CA MET A 61 -4.67 -1.42 5.03
C MET A 61 -5.32 -2.69 4.48
N VAL A 62 -6.58 -2.61 4.08
CA VAL A 62 -7.32 -3.74 3.51
C VAL A 62 -7.82 -3.36 2.12
N PHE A 63 -7.37 -4.11 1.12
CA PHE A 63 -7.75 -3.93 -0.27
C PHE A 63 -8.57 -5.13 -0.74
N GLN A 64 -9.82 -4.88 -1.14
CA GLN A 64 -10.65 -5.91 -1.73
C GLN A 64 -10.23 -6.17 -3.18
N LYS A 65 -10.10 -7.45 -3.56
CA LYS A 65 -9.92 -7.83 -4.96
C LYS A 65 -11.19 -7.48 -5.74
N ILE A 66 -11.05 -6.56 -6.69
CA ILE A 66 -12.10 -6.21 -7.65
C ILE A 66 -11.64 -6.69 -9.01
N ASP A 67 -12.24 -7.76 -9.52
CA ASP A 67 -12.04 -8.18 -10.90
C ASP A 67 -12.76 -7.20 -11.83
N LYS A 68 -11.98 -6.50 -12.66
CA LYS A 68 -12.57 -5.76 -13.78
C LYS A 68 -13.09 -6.77 -14.81
N LYS A 69 -14.37 -6.66 -15.16
CA LYS A 69 -14.98 -7.36 -16.30
C LYS A 69 -14.40 -6.87 -17.62
#